data_AF-A0A7W7ECR5-F1
#
_entry.id   AF-A0A7W7ECR5-F1
#
_cell.length_a   1.000
_cell.length_b   1.000
_cell.length_c   1.000
_cell.angle_alpha   90.00
_cell.angle_beta   90.00
_cell.angle_gamma   90.00
#
_symmetry.space_group_name_H-M   'P 1'
#
loop_
_entity.id
_entity.type
_entity.pdbx_description
1 polymer ?
#
loop_
_entity_poly.entity_id
_entity_poly.type
_entity_poly.pdbx_seq_one_letter_code
_entity_poly.pdbx_strand_id
1 'polypeptide(L)'
;MSITARSGVRTLVAKNWHIDDDCRHIDYPAIDIVEQPRHGRLEIVREPLFPKLAGQSSRCETVKVNGVVGYYTSDTGYTGSDRLVIRSPYGEGKTEEGVLSVTVVR
;
A
#
# COMPACT_ATOMS: atom_id res chain seq x y z
N MET A 1 -3.35 6.88 9.42
CA MET A 1 -3.72 7.62 8.19
C MET A 1 -5.18 7.34 7.84
N SER A 2 -5.84 8.20 7.06
CA SER A 2 -7.22 7.97 6.59
C SER A 2 -7.31 8.02 5.08
N ILE A 3 -8.10 7.14 4.47
CA ILE A 3 -8.38 7.10 3.03
C ILE A 3 -9.88 7.02 2.78
N THR A 4 -10.32 7.44 1.59
CA THR A 4 -11.70 7.24 1.13
C THR A 4 -11.72 6.16 0.05
N ALA A 5 -12.64 5.21 0.18
CA ALA A 5 -12.87 4.15 -0.79
C ALA A 5 -14.34 4.16 -1.23
N ARG A 6 -14.60 3.77 -2.47
CA ARG A 6 -15.97 3.54 -2.95
C ARG A 6 -16.38 2.10 -2.68
N SER A 7 -17.65 1.90 -2.32
CA SER A 7 -18.19 0.59 -1.95
C SER A 7 -18.00 -0.44 -3.06
N GLY A 8 -17.40 -1.59 -2.73
CA GLY A 8 -17.10 -2.67 -3.66
C GLY A 8 -16.01 -2.36 -4.70
N VAL A 9 -15.37 -1.19 -4.64
CA VAL A 9 -14.33 -0.77 -5.59
C VAL A 9 -12.95 -1.05 -5.02
N ARG A 10 -12.14 -1.76 -5.79
CA ARG A 10 -10.73 -2.02 -5.49
C ARG A 10 -9.97 -0.69 -5.46
N THR A 11 -9.48 -0.32 -4.28
CA THR A 11 -8.83 0.97 -4.00
C THR A 11 -7.38 0.71 -3.59
N LEU A 12 -6.43 1.42 -4.21
CA LEU A 12 -5.01 1.34 -3.83
C LEU A 12 -4.80 2.05 -2.49
N VAL A 13 -4.22 1.36 -1.52
CA VAL A 13 -4.05 1.88 -0.14
C VAL A 13 -2.61 1.86 0.35
N ALA A 14 -1.75 1.05 -0.26
CA ALA A 14 -0.34 0.96 0.09
C ALA A 14 0.50 0.70 -1.15
N LYS A 15 1.72 1.23 -1.14
CA LYS A 15 2.79 0.91 -2.09
C LYS A 15 4.08 0.75 -1.30
N ASN A 16 4.86 -0.26 -1.63
CA ASN A 16 6.22 -0.40 -1.14
C ASN A 16 7.13 -0.91 -2.26
N TRP A 17 8.38 -0.48 -2.26
CA TRP A 17 9.36 -0.82 -3.27
C TRP A 17 10.77 -0.77 -2.67
N HIS A 18 11.68 -1.54 -3.24
CA HIS A 18 13.10 -1.49 -2.90
C HIS A 18 13.90 -1.43 -4.20
N ILE A 19 14.55 -0.29 -4.43
CA ILE A 19 15.26 0.01 -5.66
C ILE A 19 16.66 0.56 -5.36
N ASP A 20 17.59 0.35 -6.29
CA ASP A 20 18.91 1.00 -6.27
C ASP A 20 18.84 2.43 -6.81
N ASP A 21 19.97 3.14 -6.77
CA ASP A 21 20.06 4.50 -7.28
C ASP A 21 19.71 4.59 -8.78
N ASP A 22 19.97 3.54 -9.56
CA ASP A 22 19.67 3.45 -11.00
C ASP A 22 18.21 3.03 -11.27
N CYS A 23 17.34 3.09 -10.26
CA CYS A 23 15.92 2.73 -10.32
C CYS A 23 15.67 1.25 -10.64
N ARG A 24 16.65 0.37 -10.44
CA ARG A 24 16.47 -1.08 -10.63
C ARG A 24 15.91 -1.70 -9.37
N HIS A 25 14.96 -2.60 -9.55
CA HIS A 25 14.38 -3.37 -8.47
C HIS A 25 15.40 -4.31 -7.82
N ILE A 26 15.54 -4.24 -6.50
CA ILE A 26 16.41 -5.10 -5.70
C ILE A 26 15.62 -6.35 -5.28
N ASP A 27 14.57 -6.16 -4.48
CA ASP A 27 13.68 -7.22 -4.00
C ASP A 27 12.27 -6.70 -3.69
N TYR A 28 11.37 -7.62 -3.33
CA TYR A 28 10.02 -7.28 -2.90
C TYR A 28 9.99 -7.11 -1.38
N PRO A 29 9.72 -5.89 -0.85
CA PRO A 29 9.57 -5.69 0.58
C PRO A 29 8.45 -6.57 1.15
N ALA A 30 8.68 -7.18 2.32
CA ALA A 30 7.64 -7.91 3.03
C ALA A 30 6.55 -6.94 3.51
N ILE A 31 5.29 -7.22 3.18
CA ILE A 31 4.14 -6.54 3.76
C ILE A 31 3.29 -7.59 4.45
N ASP A 32 3.23 -7.52 5.77
CA ASP A 32 2.40 -8.39 6.58
C ASP A 32 1.08 -7.70 6.92
N ILE A 33 -0.03 -8.43 6.76
CA ILE A 33 -1.35 -7.96 7.22
C ILE A 33 -1.48 -8.37 8.68
N VAL A 34 -1.37 -7.39 9.58
CA VAL A 34 -1.49 -7.60 11.05
C VAL A 34 -2.96 -7.66 11.47
N GLU A 35 -3.80 -6.81 10.88
CA GLU A 35 -5.24 -6.76 11.13
C GLU A 35 -5.97 -6.62 9.78
N GLN A 36 -6.83 -7.60 9.47
CA GLN A 36 -7.72 -7.53 8.30
C GLN A 36 -8.86 -6.54 8.54
N PRO A 37 -9.35 -5.84 7.50
CA PRO A 37 -10.59 -5.07 7.58
C PRO A 37 -11.78 -5.94 7.97
N ARG A 38 -12.74 -5.34 8.69
CA ARG A 38 -13.95 -6.04 9.15
C ARG A 38 -15.05 -6.07 8.09
N HIS A 39 -15.03 -5.12 7.16
CA HIS A 39 -16.09 -4.91 6.16
C HIS A 39 -15.52 -4.90 4.74
N GLY A 40 -14.58 -5.79 4.49
CA GLY A 40 -13.91 -5.92 3.21
C GLY A 40 -12.72 -6.87 3.28
N ARG A 41 -11.80 -6.68 2.34
CA ARG A 41 -10.56 -7.46 2.26
C ARG A 41 -9.39 -6.57 1.86
N LEU A 42 -8.20 -6.97 2.29
CA LEU A 42 -6.94 -6.41 1.84
C LEU A 42 -6.15 -7.45 1.04
N GLU A 43 -5.79 -7.10 -0.18
CA GLU A 43 -5.00 -7.94 -1.09
C GLU A 43 -3.63 -7.30 -1.31
N ILE A 44 -2.57 -8.06 -1.05
CA ILE A 44 -1.20 -7.65 -1.34
C ILE A 44 -0.76 -8.33 -2.64
N VAL A 45 -0.41 -7.54 -3.65
CA VAL A 45 0.01 -8.04 -4.97
C VAL A 45 1.36 -7.50 -5.36
N ARG A 46 2.08 -8.25 -6.21
CA ARG A 46 3.31 -7.81 -6.85
C ARG A 46 2.96 -7.23 -8.20
N GLU A 47 3.23 -5.94 -8.41
CA GLU A 47 2.97 -5.29 -9.68
C GLU A 47 3.90 -4.08 -9.89
N PRO A 48 4.15 -3.67 -11.15
CA PRO A 48 4.93 -2.48 -11.41
C PRO A 48 4.18 -1.21 -11.00
N LEU A 49 4.86 -0.29 -10.32
CA LEU A 49 4.34 0.97 -9.80
C LEU A 49 5.29 2.13 -10.08
N PHE A 50 4.78 3.36 -10.03
CA PHE A 50 5.62 4.55 -9.89
C PHE A 50 5.91 4.79 -8.41
N PRO A 51 7.19 4.78 -8.00
CA PRO A 51 7.58 5.01 -6.62
C PRO A 51 7.37 6.49 -6.28
N LYS A 52 7.11 6.78 -5.01
CA LYS A 52 6.98 8.15 -4.49
C LYS A 52 8.22 8.46 -3.65
N LEU A 53 9.16 9.22 -4.19
CA LEU A 53 10.51 9.41 -3.65
C LEU A 53 10.83 10.89 -3.52
N ALA A 54 11.43 11.28 -2.40
CA ALA A 54 11.96 12.64 -2.21
C ALA A 54 13.50 12.65 -2.31
N GLY A 55 14.07 13.82 -2.57
CA GLY A 55 15.53 14.01 -2.57
C GLY A 55 16.24 13.39 -3.78
N GLN A 56 17.42 12.82 -3.56
CA GLN A 56 18.31 12.35 -4.64
C GLN A 56 17.68 11.24 -5.51
N SER A 57 16.80 10.42 -4.94
CA SER A 57 16.12 9.33 -5.65
C SER A 57 14.88 9.76 -6.43
N SER A 58 14.52 11.06 -6.42
CA SER A 58 13.35 11.60 -7.15
C SER A 58 13.37 11.32 -8.66
N ARG A 59 14.56 11.11 -9.25
CA ARG A 59 14.71 10.70 -10.66
C ARG A 59 13.91 9.43 -11.00
N CYS A 60 13.72 8.54 -10.03
CA CYS A 60 13.00 7.28 -10.23
C CYS A 60 11.47 7.41 -10.19
N GLU A 61 10.89 8.56 -9.81
CA GLU A 61 9.43 8.72 -9.76
C GLU A 61 8.76 8.60 -11.14
N THR A 62 9.52 8.85 -12.21
CA THR A 62 9.05 8.74 -13.61
C THR A 62 9.29 7.36 -14.21
N VAL A 63 9.95 6.46 -13.47
CA VAL A 63 10.27 5.10 -13.91
C VAL A 63 9.32 4.13 -13.25
N LYS A 64 8.71 3.24 -14.04
CA LYS A 64 7.89 2.16 -13.50
C LYS A 64 8.82 1.06 -12.97
N VAL A 65 8.76 0.80 -11.66
CA VAL A 65 9.60 -0.20 -10.99
C VAL A 65 8.73 -1.32 -10.43
N ASN A 66 9.28 -2.53 -10.31
CA ASN A 66 8.58 -3.62 -9.63
C ASN A 66 8.44 -3.29 -8.13
N GLY A 67 7.29 -3.62 -7.55
CA GLY A 67 7.04 -3.40 -6.13
C GLY A 67 5.86 -4.22 -5.63
N VAL A 68 5.43 -3.86 -4.43
CA VAL A 68 4.30 -4.49 -3.74
C VAL A 68 3.21 -3.43 -3.53
N VAL A 69 1.97 -3.78 -3.87
CA VAL A 69 0.82 -2.89 -3.78
C VAL A 69 -0.26 -3.53 -2.93
N GLY A 70 -0.81 -2.76 -1.99
CA GLY A 70 -1.95 -3.15 -1.19
C GLY A 70 -3.24 -2.57 -1.75
N TYR A 71 -4.24 -3.42 -1.97
CA TYR A 71 -5.57 -3.04 -2.43
C TYR A 71 -6.62 -3.39 -1.40
N TYR A 72 -7.38 -2.38 -0.97
CA TYR A 72 -8.58 -2.57 -0.16
C TYR A 72 -9.80 -2.68 -1.08
N THR A 73 -10.70 -3.60 -0.78
CA THR A 73 -12.05 -3.62 -1.38
C THR A 73 -13.05 -3.87 -0.27
N SER A 74 -14.00 -2.95 -0.08
CA SER A 74 -15.08 -3.18 0.88
C SER A 74 -16.04 -4.26 0.39
N ASP A 75 -16.85 -4.81 1.28
CA ASP A 75 -18.01 -5.58 0.90
C ASP A 75 -18.97 -4.71 0.06
N THR A 76 -19.58 -5.32 -0.96
CA THR A 76 -20.50 -4.61 -1.86
C THR A 76 -21.69 -4.05 -1.09
N GLY A 77 -21.92 -2.74 -1.22
CA GLY A 77 -23.02 -2.04 -0.54
C GLY A 77 -22.68 -1.55 0.87
N TYR A 78 -21.54 -1.93 1.43
CA TYR A 78 -21.09 -1.38 2.71
C TYR A 78 -20.74 0.10 2.58
N THR A 79 -21.14 0.89 3.57
CA THR A 79 -20.74 2.30 3.75
C THR A 79 -20.49 2.53 5.24
N GLY A 80 -19.42 3.24 5.59
CA GLY A 80 -19.04 3.42 6.98
C GLY A 80 -17.53 3.49 7.16
N SER A 81 -17.08 3.23 8.38
CA SER A 81 -15.65 3.24 8.72
C SER A 81 -15.13 1.82 8.85
N ASP A 82 -13.99 1.56 8.22
CA ASP A 82 -13.24 0.31 8.33
C ASP A 82 -11.80 0.60 8.77
N ARG A 83 -11.07 -0.43 9.15
CA ARG A 83 -9.70 -0.32 9.68
C ARG A 83 -8.88 -1.52 9.26
N LEU A 84 -7.65 -1.26 8.85
CA LEU A 84 -6.66 -2.30 8.59
C LEU A 84 -5.30 -1.90 9.19
N VAL A 85 -4.48 -2.90 9.50
CA VAL A 85 -3.11 -2.70 9.97
C VAL A 85 -2.16 -3.50 9.12
N ILE A 86 -1.20 -2.81 8.53
CA ILE A 86 -0.10 -3.42 7.77
C ILE A 86 1.21 -3.20 8.51
N ARG A 87 2.11 -4.17 8.43
CA ARG A 87 3.46 -4.05 8.92
C ARG A 87 4.42 -4.16 7.75
N SER A 88 5.34 -3.20 7.62
CA SER A 88 6.30 -3.16 6.52
C SER A 88 7.64 -2.61 6.96
N PRO A 89 8.76 -3.05 6.34
CA PRO A 89 10.07 -2.47 6.60
C PRO A 89 10.08 -0.99 6.17
N TYR A 90 10.67 -0.14 7.00
CA TYR A 90 10.82 1.29 6.76
C TYR A 90 12.23 1.74 7.18
N GLY A 91 13.16 1.73 6.22
CA GLY A 91 14.54 2.19 6.40
C GLY A 91 15.33 1.48 7.51
N GLU A 92 16.67 1.45 7.42
CA GLU A 92 17.56 1.08 8.53
C GLU A 92 17.23 -0.23 9.30
N GLY A 93 16.65 -1.24 8.62
CA GLY A 93 16.27 -2.51 9.26
C GLY A 93 15.12 -2.41 10.27
N LYS A 94 14.40 -1.29 10.31
CA LYS A 94 13.21 -1.11 11.16
C LYS A 94 11.97 -1.56 10.43
N THR A 95 10.99 -2.04 11.20
CA THR A 95 9.65 -2.38 10.71
C THR A 95 8.65 -1.46 11.37
N GLU A 96 7.73 -0.91 10.59
CA GLU A 96 6.69 -0.01 11.07
C GLU A 96 5.30 -0.64 10.87
N GLU A 97 4.42 -0.44 11.85
CA GLU A 97 2.99 -0.77 11.73
C GLU A 97 2.19 0.46 11.33
N GLY A 98 1.65 0.41 10.11
CA GLY A 98 0.74 1.41 9.58
C GLY A 98 -0.70 1.07 9.91
N VAL A 99 -1.34 1.89 10.75
CA VAL A 99 -2.80 1.86 10.96
C VAL A 99 -3.48 2.72 9.90
N LEU A 100 -4.29 2.08 9.04
CA LEU A 100 -5.12 2.76 8.04
C LEU A 100 -6.59 2.69 8.44
N SER A 101 -7.20 3.86 8.60
CA SER A 101 -8.65 4.01 8.65
C SER A 101 -9.19 4.22 7.24
N VAL A 102 -10.31 3.58 6.92
CA VAL A 102 -10.95 3.67 5.61
C VAL A 102 -12.36 4.21 5.79
N THR A 103 -12.70 5.30 5.11
CA THR A 103 -14.08 5.77 5.01
C THR A 103 -14.66 5.27 3.69
N VAL A 104 -15.66 4.40 3.78
CA VAL A 104 -16.34 3.80 2.62
C VAL A 104 -17.60 4.61 2.30
N VAL A 105 -17.65 5.12 1.08
CA VAL A 105 -18.77 5.86 0.51
C VAL A 105 -19.41 5.10 -0.65
N ARG A 106 -20.60 5.51 -1.11
CA ARG A 106 -21.26 4.93 -2.28
C ARG A 106 -20.49 5.21 -3.60
#